data_AF-A0A7R8VMD0-F1
#
_entry.id   AF-A0A7R8VMD0-F1
#
_cell.length_a   1.000
_cell.length_b   1.000
_cell.length_c   1.000
_cell.angle_alpha   90.00
_cell.angle_beta   90.00
_cell.angle_gamma   90.00
#
_symmetry.space_group_name_H-M   'P 1'
#
loop_
_entity.id
_entity.type
_entity.pdbx_description
1 polymer ?
#
loop_
_entity_poly.entity_id
_entity_poly.type
_entity_poly.pdbx_seq_one_letter_code
_entity_poly.pdbx_strand_id
1 'polypeptide(L)'
;MSRKTLSDSKVTVAVTPNGYADAIATRSEQNADIEYFVMPEEREMNMSEFLDALEDRHKYPGVFYVQRQNSNLTEDFPELMREVEPEISWASEAFGCPPEAVNLWVGDERAITSMHKDPYENIYCVVSGYKDFILLPPTDRPWIPYKSFPVASYKEVAPGLFEIVPRSGKGSASRQTSTPQHPQQLQTAADEDELLSADDSFVPWICIDPLKPDLDNYPLFKKAHPVTVRVEAGDALYLPSLWYHHVRQSHACIAVNYWYDMQYDIKYAYSQLIEALVKKCDTTGS
;
A
#
# COMPACT_ATOMS: atom_id res chain seq x y z
N MET A 1 21.80 8.32 4.79
CA MET A 1 22.06 7.59 3.52
C MET A 1 23.08 8.37 2.70
N SER A 2 24.27 7.83 2.42
CA SER A 2 25.21 8.51 1.53
C SER A 2 24.96 8.04 0.10
N ARG A 3 24.74 8.98 -0.83
CA ARG A 3 24.60 8.76 -2.29
C ARG A 3 25.71 7.85 -2.87
N LYS A 4 26.84 7.72 -2.18
CA LYS A 4 27.98 6.87 -2.56
C LYS A 4 27.75 5.37 -2.38
N THR A 5 26.87 4.94 -1.47
CA THR A 5 26.76 3.51 -1.10
C THR A 5 25.86 2.72 -2.04
N LEU A 6 24.78 3.34 -2.55
CA LEU A 6 23.75 2.65 -3.33
C LEU A 6 23.57 3.19 -4.75
N SER A 7 24.42 4.11 -5.22
CA SER A 7 24.23 4.85 -6.49
C SER A 7 23.80 3.96 -7.66
N ASP A 8 24.44 2.80 -7.81
CA ASP A 8 24.27 1.91 -8.95
C ASP A 8 23.32 0.74 -8.66
N SER A 9 22.80 0.63 -7.42
CA SER A 9 21.82 -0.38 -7.05
C SER A 9 20.52 -0.15 -7.82
N LYS A 10 19.98 -1.23 -8.38
CA LYS A 10 18.68 -1.24 -9.06
C LYS A 10 17.56 -1.20 -8.04
N VAL A 11 16.56 -0.37 -8.30
CA VAL A 11 15.41 -0.16 -7.43
C VAL A 11 14.13 -0.16 -8.24
N THR A 12 13.11 -0.85 -7.74
CA THR A 12 11.76 -0.76 -8.30
C THR A 12 11.03 0.42 -7.64
N VAL A 13 10.62 1.39 -8.45
CA VAL A 13 10.00 2.63 -8.01
C VAL A 13 8.60 2.72 -8.60
N ALA A 14 7.61 3.01 -7.76
CA ALA A 14 6.27 3.38 -8.20
C ALA A 14 6.29 4.82 -8.70
N VAL A 15 5.73 5.03 -9.89
CA VAL A 15 5.60 6.35 -10.52
C VAL A 15 4.12 6.61 -10.81
N THR A 16 3.65 7.76 -10.37
CA THR A 16 2.26 8.20 -10.57
C THR A 16 2.23 9.65 -11.08
N PRO A 17 1.16 10.07 -11.77
CA PRO A 17 1.03 11.45 -12.23
C PRO A 17 0.79 12.45 -11.09
N ASN A 18 0.14 12.00 -10.01
CA ASN A 18 -0.42 12.87 -8.97
C ASN A 18 -0.04 12.45 -7.54
N GLY A 19 0.72 11.36 -7.38
CA GLY A 19 1.15 10.84 -6.08
C GLY A 19 0.25 9.78 -5.46
N TYR A 20 -0.93 9.51 -6.02
CA TYR A 20 -1.85 8.50 -5.51
C TYR A 20 -1.60 7.17 -6.22
N ALA A 21 -0.83 6.30 -5.58
CA ALA A 21 -0.73 4.89 -5.94
C ALA A 21 -1.84 4.10 -5.25
N ASP A 22 -2.31 3.02 -5.87
CA ASP A 22 -3.31 2.10 -5.30
C ASP A 22 -4.54 2.86 -4.79
N ALA A 23 -5.11 3.65 -5.68
CA ALA A 23 -6.16 4.62 -5.37
C ALA A 23 -7.20 4.70 -6.49
N ILE A 24 -8.32 5.35 -6.19
CA ILE A 24 -9.38 5.56 -7.17
C ILE A 24 -9.02 6.73 -8.08
N ALA A 25 -9.07 6.50 -9.40
CA ALA A 25 -8.93 7.55 -10.39
C ALA A 25 -9.94 7.37 -11.53
N THR A 26 -10.35 8.49 -12.10
CA THR A 26 -11.37 8.54 -13.15
C THR A 26 -10.72 8.66 -14.52
N ARG A 27 -11.17 7.83 -15.46
CA ARG A 27 -10.87 7.95 -16.88
C ARG A 27 -12.13 8.35 -17.62
N SER A 28 -12.09 9.48 -18.33
CA SER A 28 -13.18 9.87 -19.23
C SER A 28 -13.10 9.04 -20.51
N GLU A 29 -14.16 8.27 -20.77
CA GLU A 29 -14.37 7.56 -22.02
C GLU A 29 -15.45 8.27 -22.85
N GLN A 30 -15.60 7.91 -24.13
CA GLN A 30 -16.40 8.66 -25.13
C GLN A 30 -17.83 9.01 -24.69
N ASN A 31 -18.42 8.27 -23.74
CA ASN A 31 -19.80 8.48 -23.28
C ASN A 31 -19.98 8.44 -21.74
N ALA A 32 -18.91 8.26 -20.96
CA ALA A 32 -19.01 8.17 -19.50
C ALA A 32 -17.65 8.36 -18.82
N ASP A 33 -17.68 8.89 -17.60
CA ASP A 33 -16.56 8.83 -16.68
C ASP A 33 -16.59 7.48 -15.95
N ILE A 34 -15.48 6.74 -16.00
CA ILE A 34 -15.35 5.43 -15.35
C ILE A 34 -14.30 5.55 -14.25
N GLU A 35 -14.66 5.15 -13.04
CA GLU A 35 -13.75 5.04 -11.89
C GLU A 35 -13.04 3.68 -11.92
N TYR A 36 -11.71 3.69 -11.75
CA TYR A 36 -10.87 2.51 -11.65
C TYR A 36 -10.12 2.51 -10.32
N PHE A 37 -9.80 1.32 -9.81
CA PHE A 37 -8.68 1.17 -8.88
C PHE A 37 -7.40 1.15 -9.72
N VAL A 38 -6.55 2.16 -9.55
CA VAL A 38 -5.37 2.39 -10.40
C VAL A 38 -4.09 2.14 -9.61
N MET A 39 -3.36 1.11 -10.03
CA MET A 39 -2.01 0.80 -9.57
C MET A 39 -0.99 1.77 -10.19
N PRO A 40 0.15 2.03 -9.53
CA PRO A 40 1.21 2.86 -10.11
C PRO A 40 1.83 2.22 -11.35
N GLU A 41 2.58 3.01 -12.11
CA GLU A 41 3.55 2.46 -13.04
C GLU A 41 4.81 2.04 -12.27
N GLU A 42 5.24 0.79 -12.39
CA GLU A 42 6.50 0.34 -11.79
C GLU A 42 7.66 0.50 -12.77
N ARG A 43 8.75 1.11 -12.30
CA ARG A 43 9.99 1.28 -13.07
C ARG A 43 11.17 0.73 -12.32
N GLU A 44 11.99 -0.04 -13.00
CA GLU A 44 13.34 -0.34 -12.53
C GLU A 44 14.28 0.80 -12.94
N MET A 45 14.93 1.44 -11.97
CA MET A 45 15.91 2.51 -12.21
C MET A 45 17.09 2.39 -11.25
N ASN A 46 18.14 3.17 -11.47
CA ASN A 46 19.23 3.25 -10.50
C ASN A 46 18.79 4.12 -9.31
N MET A 47 19.25 3.80 -8.10
CA MET A 47 19.00 4.64 -6.93
C MET A 47 19.48 6.09 -7.14
N SER A 48 20.62 6.28 -7.82
CA SER A 48 21.10 7.63 -8.16
C SER A 48 20.10 8.43 -9.02
N GLU A 49 19.46 7.79 -9.99
CA GLU A 49 18.44 8.41 -10.83
C GLU A 49 17.17 8.69 -10.04
N PHE A 50 16.75 7.78 -9.16
CA PHE A 50 15.63 8.00 -8.25
C PHE A 50 15.88 9.20 -7.32
N LEU A 51 17.07 9.31 -6.74
CA LEU A 51 17.44 10.45 -5.90
C LEU A 51 17.47 11.77 -6.71
N ASP A 52 17.97 11.73 -7.95
CA ASP A 52 17.88 12.87 -8.87
C ASP A 52 16.42 13.26 -9.17
N ALA A 53 15.52 12.29 -9.29
CA ALA A 53 14.09 12.54 -9.50
C ALA A 53 13.40 13.18 -8.29
N LEU A 54 13.86 12.88 -7.06
CA LEU A 54 13.41 13.58 -5.86
C LEU A 54 13.91 15.03 -5.83
N GLU A 55 15.16 15.27 -6.24
CA GLU A 55 15.81 16.60 -6.22
C GLU A 55 15.32 17.54 -7.35
N ASP A 56 15.09 17.02 -8.57
CA ASP A 56 14.72 17.80 -9.76
C ASP A 56 13.39 17.35 -10.39
N ARG A 57 12.29 17.87 -9.83
CA ARG A 57 10.92 17.60 -10.31
C ARG A 57 10.62 18.14 -11.71
N HIS A 58 11.43 19.06 -12.23
CA HIS A 58 11.24 19.59 -13.59
C HIS A 58 11.77 18.64 -14.64
N LYS A 59 12.92 18.01 -14.35
CA LYS A 59 13.53 17.01 -15.22
C LYS A 59 12.79 15.68 -15.18
N TYR A 60 12.24 15.31 -14.03
CA TYR A 60 11.53 14.05 -13.81
C TYR A 60 10.06 14.31 -13.50
N PRO A 61 9.20 14.45 -14.53
CA PRO A 61 7.78 14.64 -14.30
C PRO A 61 7.15 13.37 -13.70
N GLY A 62 6.15 13.56 -12.84
CA GLY A 62 5.56 12.50 -12.03
C GLY A 62 5.92 12.60 -10.55
N VAL A 63 5.51 11.58 -9.80
CA VAL A 63 5.72 11.42 -8.37
C VAL A 63 6.31 10.04 -8.13
N PHE A 64 7.49 9.99 -7.52
CA PHE A 64 8.30 8.79 -7.36
C PHE A 64 8.27 8.32 -5.90
N TYR A 65 8.06 7.02 -5.71
CA TYR A 65 8.00 6.42 -4.39
C TYR A 65 8.52 4.97 -4.42
N VAL A 66 9.57 4.70 -3.65
CA VAL A 66 9.97 3.32 -3.31
C VAL A 66 8.95 2.83 -2.28
N GLN A 67 8.02 2.01 -2.74
CA GLN A 67 6.87 1.54 -1.96
C GLN A 67 6.59 0.04 -2.08
N ARG A 68 7.43 -0.70 -2.80
CA ARG A 68 7.21 -2.13 -3.01
C ARG A 68 7.19 -2.84 -1.65
N GLN A 69 6.03 -3.36 -1.27
CA GLN A 69 5.85 -4.23 -0.12
C GLN A 69 6.36 -5.64 -0.49
N ASN A 70 6.47 -6.54 0.48
CA ASN A 70 7.09 -7.87 0.38
C ASN A 70 8.61 -7.86 0.46
N SER A 71 9.16 -7.36 1.57
CA SER A 71 10.56 -7.61 1.95
C SER A 71 11.59 -6.94 1.04
N ASN A 72 11.22 -5.80 0.40
CA ASN A 72 12.12 -5.08 -0.49
C ASN A 72 13.44 -4.66 0.18
N LEU A 73 13.47 -4.43 1.50
CA LEU A 73 14.71 -4.09 2.20
C LEU A 73 15.67 -5.27 2.23
N THR A 74 15.17 -6.48 2.49
CA THR A 74 16.00 -7.69 2.52
C THR A 74 16.34 -8.21 1.12
N GLU A 75 15.44 -8.04 0.15
CA GLU A 75 15.62 -8.56 -1.22
C GLU A 75 16.35 -7.59 -2.14
N ASP A 76 15.94 -6.32 -2.16
CA ASP A 76 16.46 -5.31 -3.09
C ASP A 76 17.63 -4.50 -2.50
N PHE A 77 17.76 -4.44 -1.17
CA PHE A 77 18.74 -3.59 -0.46
C PHE A 77 19.54 -4.31 0.64
N PRO A 78 20.17 -5.47 0.36
CA PRO A 78 20.91 -6.23 1.37
C PRO A 78 22.07 -5.43 2.00
N GLU A 79 22.61 -4.40 1.34
CA GLU A 79 23.65 -3.55 1.91
C GLU A 79 23.12 -2.67 3.05
N LEU A 80 21.83 -2.31 3.03
CA LEU A 80 21.17 -1.51 4.07
C LEU A 80 20.79 -2.32 5.30
N MET A 81 20.70 -3.65 5.19
CA MET A 81 20.42 -4.53 6.32
C MET A 81 21.47 -4.46 7.44
N ARG A 82 22.64 -3.86 7.18
CA ARG A 82 23.65 -3.59 8.23
C ARG A 82 23.33 -2.36 9.08
N GLU A 83 22.46 -1.48 8.58
CA GLU A 83 22.11 -0.20 9.21
C GLU A 83 20.78 -0.28 9.98
N VAL A 84 20.04 -1.39 9.82
CA VAL A 84 18.77 -1.64 10.51
C VAL A 84 18.78 -3.02 11.15
N GLU A 85 18.01 -3.17 12.22
CA GLU A 85 17.79 -4.50 12.79
C GLU A 85 16.89 -5.32 11.86
N PRO A 86 17.14 -6.63 11.66
CA PRO A 86 16.29 -7.49 10.84
C PRO A 86 14.91 -7.75 11.47
N GLU A 87 14.78 -7.52 12.77
CA GLU A 87 13.53 -7.59 13.51
C GLU A 87 13.55 -6.64 14.72
N ILE A 88 12.37 -6.34 15.27
CA ILE A 88 12.26 -5.61 16.52
C ILE A 88 12.08 -6.62 17.65
N SER A 89 13.17 -6.94 18.36
CA SER A 89 13.23 -8.05 19.34
C SER A 89 12.07 -8.11 20.33
N TRP A 90 11.70 -6.97 20.95
CA TRP A 90 10.57 -6.93 21.89
C TRP A 90 9.22 -7.18 21.21
N ALA A 91 9.06 -6.78 19.95
CA ALA A 91 7.84 -7.01 19.19
C ALA A 91 7.73 -8.47 18.80
N SER A 92 8.85 -9.07 18.36
CA SER A 92 8.92 -10.50 18.06
C SER A 92 8.59 -11.36 19.28
N GLU A 93 9.12 -10.99 20.46
CA GLU A 93 8.76 -11.63 21.72
C GLU A 93 7.27 -11.47 22.06
N ALA A 94 6.72 -10.27 21.91
CA ALA A 94 5.33 -9.97 22.24
C ALA A 94 4.32 -10.67 21.31
N PHE A 95 4.61 -10.73 20.01
CA PHE A 95 3.74 -11.37 19.02
C PHE A 95 3.94 -12.89 18.94
N GLY A 96 5.10 -13.40 19.40
CA GLY A 96 5.51 -14.81 19.24
C GLY A 96 5.95 -15.16 17.81
N CYS A 97 5.98 -14.15 16.94
CA CYS A 97 6.39 -14.03 15.55
C CYS A 97 7.78 -13.46 15.26
N PRO A 98 8.66 -13.97 14.37
CA PRO A 98 9.50 -13.02 13.63
C PRO A 98 8.63 -12.20 12.63
N PRO A 99 9.11 -11.06 12.12
CA PRO A 99 8.41 -10.37 11.04
C PRO A 99 8.42 -11.22 9.76
N GLU A 100 7.30 -11.22 9.03
CA GLU A 100 7.18 -11.84 7.71
C GLU A 100 7.81 -10.97 6.62
N ALA A 101 7.74 -9.65 6.80
CA ALA A 101 8.34 -8.70 5.88
C ALA A 101 8.97 -7.50 6.56
N VAL A 102 10.06 -7.01 5.97
CA VAL A 102 10.71 -5.75 6.34
C VAL A 102 10.79 -4.86 5.10
N ASN A 103 10.06 -3.75 5.11
CA ASN A 103 9.95 -2.88 3.94
C ASN A 103 10.63 -1.53 4.15
N LEU A 104 11.32 -1.06 3.13
CA LEU A 104 11.90 0.26 3.01
C LEU A 104 10.96 1.19 2.23
N TRP A 105 10.78 2.39 2.76
CA TRP A 105 9.99 3.46 2.17
C TRP A 105 10.86 4.69 1.96
N VAL A 106 10.96 5.15 0.70
CA VAL A 106 11.63 6.41 0.36
C VAL A 106 10.84 7.11 -0.73
N GLY A 107 10.40 8.35 -0.53
CA GLY A 107 9.54 8.99 -1.53
C GLY A 107 9.37 10.50 -1.44
N ASP A 108 8.70 11.01 -2.46
CA ASP A 108 8.26 12.40 -2.56
C ASP A 108 7.16 12.73 -1.52
N GLU A 109 7.08 13.99 -1.08
CA GLU A 109 6.00 14.47 -0.20
C GLU A 109 4.61 14.41 -0.86
N ARG A 110 4.60 14.39 -2.19
CA ARG A 110 3.39 14.28 -3.00
C ARG A 110 2.86 12.84 -3.05
N ALA A 111 3.69 11.84 -2.74
CA ALA A 111 3.25 10.46 -2.72
C ALA A 111 2.36 10.20 -1.50
N ILE A 112 1.17 9.68 -1.75
CA ILE A 112 0.11 9.46 -0.77
C ILE A 112 -0.32 8.01 -0.86
N THR A 113 -0.33 7.33 0.27
CA THR A 113 -0.95 6.01 0.40
C THR A 113 -2.42 6.21 0.74
N SER A 114 -3.30 5.75 -0.15
CA SER A 114 -4.75 5.88 0.03
C SER A 114 -5.24 5.09 1.25
N MET A 115 -6.46 5.39 1.73
CA MET A 115 -7.00 4.72 2.90
C MET A 115 -7.19 3.23 2.61
N HIS A 116 -6.58 2.36 3.40
CA HIS A 116 -6.69 0.90 3.33
C HIS A 116 -6.43 0.28 4.71
N LYS A 117 -6.50 -1.05 4.82
CA LYS A 117 -6.14 -1.80 6.04
C LYS A 117 -5.37 -3.05 5.67
N ASP A 118 -4.47 -3.48 6.56
CA ASP A 118 -3.64 -4.67 6.36
C ASP A 118 -3.95 -5.74 7.42
N PRO A 119 -3.76 -7.03 7.11
CA PRO A 119 -3.84 -8.12 8.08
C PRO A 119 -2.53 -8.30 8.88
N TYR A 120 -1.78 -7.23 9.12
CA TYR A 120 -0.47 -7.29 9.79
C TYR A 120 -0.42 -6.44 11.04
N GLU A 121 0.26 -6.93 12.08
CA GLU A 121 0.76 -6.08 13.16
C GLU A 121 1.99 -5.33 12.64
N ASN A 122 1.86 -4.01 12.48
CA ASN A 122 2.84 -3.20 11.78
C ASN A 122 3.62 -2.30 12.74
N ILE A 123 4.94 -2.51 12.84
CA ILE A 123 5.85 -1.58 13.54
C ILE A 123 6.48 -0.65 12.50
N TYR A 124 6.03 0.60 12.47
CA TYR A 124 6.42 1.59 11.47
C TYR A 124 7.43 2.59 12.05
N CYS A 125 8.69 2.50 11.65
CA CYS A 125 9.80 3.30 12.16
C CYS A 125 10.19 4.39 11.15
N VAL A 126 10.21 5.66 11.58
CA VAL A 126 10.69 6.75 10.72
C VAL A 126 12.17 7.01 10.99
N VAL A 127 12.99 6.89 9.96
CA VAL A 127 14.46 7.08 10.04
C VAL A 127 14.84 8.54 9.75
N SER A 128 14.16 9.18 8.79
CA SER A 128 14.41 10.57 8.41
C SER A 128 13.13 11.21 7.89
N GLY A 129 12.90 12.47 8.25
CA GLY A 129 11.67 13.19 7.90
C GLY A 129 10.53 12.90 8.88
N TYR A 130 9.30 12.89 8.38
CA TYR A 130 8.12 12.51 9.16
C TYR A 130 7.05 11.85 8.29
N LYS A 131 6.17 11.08 8.93
CA LYS A 131 4.95 10.49 8.34
C LYS A 131 3.73 11.00 9.08
N ASP A 132 2.71 11.40 8.33
CA ASP A 132 1.41 11.81 8.86
C ASP A 132 0.37 10.74 8.54
N PHE A 133 -0.19 10.12 9.59
CA PHE A 133 -1.21 9.08 9.50
C PHE A 133 -2.58 9.65 9.87
N ILE A 134 -3.60 9.24 9.12
CA ILE A 134 -5.00 9.29 9.56
C ILE A 134 -5.44 7.85 9.78
N LEU A 135 -5.86 7.53 10.99
CA LEU A 135 -6.20 6.19 11.45
C LEU A 135 -7.70 6.11 11.76
N LEU A 136 -8.36 5.03 11.35
CA LEU A 136 -9.72 4.68 11.79
C LEU A 136 -9.71 3.26 12.35
N PRO A 137 -10.36 3.01 13.50
CA PRO A 137 -10.41 1.69 14.09
C PRO A 137 -11.23 0.72 13.21
N PRO A 138 -11.00 -0.61 13.29
CA PRO A 138 -11.80 -1.60 12.57
C PRO A 138 -13.31 -1.50 12.84
N THR A 139 -13.68 -1.01 14.03
CA THR A 139 -15.08 -0.79 14.43
C THR A 139 -15.80 0.30 13.66
N ASP A 140 -15.07 1.19 12.97
CA ASP A 140 -15.65 2.24 12.12
C ASP A 140 -16.09 1.73 10.75
N ARG A 141 -15.83 0.46 10.42
CA ARG A 141 -16.21 -0.17 9.15
C ARG A 141 -17.64 0.15 8.67
N PRO A 142 -18.69 0.20 9.52
CA PRO A 142 -20.04 0.58 9.08
C PRO A 142 -20.17 1.98 8.48
N TRP A 143 -19.19 2.86 8.67
CA TRP A 143 -19.18 4.23 8.18
C TRP A 143 -18.14 4.47 7.08
N ILE A 144 -17.31 3.48 6.77
CA ILE A 144 -16.27 3.55 5.75
C ILE A 144 -16.81 2.94 4.46
N PRO A 145 -17.01 3.74 3.39
CA PRO A 145 -17.64 3.29 2.16
C PRO A 145 -16.68 2.48 1.29
N TYR A 146 -17.12 1.29 0.89
CA TYR A 146 -16.44 0.42 -0.07
C TYR A 146 -17.23 0.32 -1.36
N LYS A 147 -16.54 0.28 -2.49
CA LYS A 147 -17.09 -0.06 -3.81
C LYS A 147 -16.15 -1.02 -4.52
N SER A 148 -16.68 -1.77 -5.47
CA SER A 148 -15.86 -2.62 -6.36
C SER A 148 -15.51 -1.84 -7.61
N PHE A 149 -14.22 -1.75 -7.93
CA PHE A 149 -13.70 -1.00 -9.06
C PHE A 149 -12.97 -1.90 -10.04
N PRO A 150 -13.11 -1.68 -11.36
CA PRO A 150 -12.25 -2.33 -12.33
C PRO A 150 -10.79 -1.93 -12.11
N VAL A 151 -9.87 -2.86 -12.36
CA VAL A 151 -8.42 -2.64 -12.15
C VAL A 151 -7.78 -2.00 -13.37
N ALA A 152 -6.93 -1.00 -13.15
CA ALA A 152 -6.08 -0.39 -14.15
C ALA A 152 -4.69 -0.10 -13.57
N SER A 153 -3.75 0.32 -14.43
CA SER A 153 -2.48 0.89 -14.00
C SER A 153 -2.18 2.18 -14.75
N TYR A 154 -1.39 3.05 -14.13
CA TYR A 154 -0.82 4.19 -14.83
C TYR A 154 0.24 3.73 -15.84
N LYS A 155 0.35 4.47 -16.94
CA LYS A 155 1.43 4.34 -17.91
C LYS A 155 1.80 5.70 -18.49
N GLU A 156 3.05 6.11 -18.34
CA GLU A 156 3.57 7.31 -18.99
C GLU A 156 3.73 7.05 -20.50
N VAL A 157 2.99 7.81 -21.31
CA VAL A 157 3.01 7.71 -22.77
C VAL A 157 3.88 8.81 -23.41
N ALA A 158 4.13 9.89 -22.68
CA ALA A 158 5.08 10.95 -23.00
C ALA A 158 5.51 11.62 -21.68
N PRO A 159 6.63 12.38 -21.62
CA PRO A 159 7.09 13.00 -20.38
C PRO A 159 6.01 13.81 -19.66
N GLY A 160 5.61 13.36 -18.47
CA GLY A 160 4.57 13.92 -17.62
C GLY A 160 3.13 13.61 -18.02
N LEU A 161 2.92 12.88 -19.11
CA LEU A 161 1.61 12.48 -19.59
C LEU A 161 1.38 11.00 -19.31
N PHE A 162 0.50 10.73 -18.34
CA PHE A 162 0.10 9.39 -17.94
C PHE A 162 -1.30 9.06 -18.44
N GLU A 163 -1.48 7.83 -18.88
CA GLU A 163 -2.79 7.25 -19.19
C GLU A 163 -3.16 6.18 -18.16
N ILE A 164 -4.47 6.06 -17.88
CA ILE A 164 -5.03 4.94 -17.12
C ILE A 164 -5.29 3.82 -18.13
N VAL A 165 -4.59 2.69 -17.95
CA VAL A 165 -4.67 1.52 -18.83
C VAL A 165 -5.40 0.40 -18.09
N PRO A 166 -6.66 0.08 -18.47
CA PRO A 166 -7.40 -1.03 -17.86
C PRO A 166 -6.66 -2.37 -18.03
N ARG A 167 -6.69 -3.20 -16.99
CA ARG A 167 -6.13 -4.56 -17.04
C ARG A 167 -7.10 -5.46 -17.81
N SER A 168 -6.70 -5.92 -19.00
CA SER A 168 -7.54 -6.82 -19.81
C SER A 168 -7.73 -8.16 -19.10
N GLY A 169 -8.96 -8.51 -18.72
CA GLY A 169 -9.30 -9.85 -18.25
C GLY A 169 -9.15 -10.89 -19.38
N LYS A 170 -7.94 -11.46 -19.53
CA LYS A 170 -7.60 -12.80 -20.09
C LYS A 170 -6.12 -12.89 -20.48
N GLY A 171 -5.39 -13.81 -19.84
CA GLY A 171 -4.04 -14.19 -20.23
C GLY A 171 -3.60 -15.50 -19.56
N SER A 172 -4.04 -16.64 -20.11
CA SER A 172 -3.40 -17.94 -19.85
C SER A 172 -1.93 -17.85 -20.29
N ALA A 173 -1.01 -17.71 -19.33
CA ALA A 173 0.40 -17.99 -19.53
C ALA A 173 0.67 -19.41 -19.04
N SER A 174 1.01 -20.29 -19.98
CA SER A 174 1.36 -21.69 -19.73
C SER A 174 2.50 -21.82 -18.71
N ARG A 175 2.20 -22.30 -17.51
CA ARG A 175 3.20 -22.79 -16.55
C ARG A 175 3.79 -24.09 -17.11
N GLN A 176 5.02 -24.04 -17.62
CA GLN A 176 5.83 -25.24 -17.83
C GLN A 176 6.22 -25.78 -16.45
N THR A 177 5.78 -27.01 -16.18
CA THR A 177 6.05 -27.76 -14.95
C THR A 177 7.46 -28.31 -14.95
N SER A 178 8.31 -27.84 -14.04
CA SER A 178 9.45 -28.60 -13.53
C SER A 178 9.21 -28.89 -12.06
N THR A 179 8.97 -30.16 -11.76
CA THR A 179 8.66 -30.73 -10.44
C THR A 179 9.84 -30.62 -9.47
N PRO A 180 9.63 -30.22 -8.20
CA PRO A 180 10.54 -30.59 -7.11
C PRO A 180 9.96 -31.72 -6.25
N GLN A 181 10.77 -32.75 -6.05
CA GLN A 181 10.59 -33.79 -5.04
C GLN A 181 11.13 -33.29 -3.69
N HIS A 182 10.27 -32.91 -2.75
CA HIS A 182 10.27 -33.36 -1.34
C HIS A 182 9.23 -32.55 -0.53
N PRO A 183 8.47 -33.16 0.40
CA PRO A 183 7.39 -32.48 1.10
C PRO A 183 7.80 -31.93 2.46
N GLN A 184 7.09 -30.88 2.88
CA GLN A 184 7.06 -30.21 4.20
C GLN A 184 7.91 -28.94 4.34
N GLN A 185 7.57 -27.93 3.54
CA GLN A 185 7.58 -26.52 3.95
C GLN A 185 6.24 -25.93 3.51
N LEU A 186 5.42 -25.48 4.47
CA LEU A 186 4.18 -24.76 4.19
C LEU A 186 4.60 -23.37 3.68
N GLN A 187 4.50 -23.18 2.37
CA GLN A 187 4.73 -21.92 1.68
C GLN A 187 3.44 -21.11 1.79
N THR A 188 3.44 -20.06 2.60
CA THR A 188 2.37 -19.05 2.64
C THR A 188 2.95 -17.74 2.10
N ALA A 189 3.01 -17.66 0.77
CA ALA A 189 3.15 -16.41 0.02
C ALA A 189 1.77 -16.06 -0.57
N ALA A 190 0.74 -16.14 0.26
CA ALA A 190 -0.65 -16.00 -0.16
C ALA A 190 -1.41 -15.34 0.98
N ASP A 191 -1.33 -14.01 1.10
CA ASP A 191 -2.29 -13.24 1.91
C ASP A 191 -2.55 -11.81 1.40
N GLU A 192 -1.83 -11.33 0.37
CA GLU A 192 -2.29 -10.17 -0.45
C GLU A 192 -3.26 -10.60 -1.57
N ASP A 193 -3.23 -11.88 -1.99
CA ASP A 193 -4.07 -12.43 -3.08
C ASP A 193 -5.43 -12.98 -2.60
N GLU A 194 -5.68 -13.15 -1.30
CA GLU A 194 -6.88 -13.87 -0.79
C GLU A 194 -8.15 -13.01 -0.62
N LEU A 195 -8.13 -11.74 -1.04
CA LEU A 195 -9.34 -10.90 -1.17
C LEU A 195 -9.80 -10.69 -2.63
N LEU A 196 -9.08 -11.27 -3.59
CA LEU A 196 -9.48 -11.26 -5.00
C LEU A 196 -10.64 -12.24 -5.19
N SER A 197 -11.81 -11.70 -5.53
CA SER A 197 -12.90 -12.52 -6.07
C SER A 197 -12.38 -13.28 -7.30
N ALA A 198 -12.97 -14.45 -7.61
CA ALA A 198 -12.62 -15.30 -8.75
C ALA A 198 -12.70 -14.66 -10.15
N ASP A 199 -12.89 -13.34 -10.22
CA ASP A 199 -12.72 -12.47 -11.36
C ASP A 199 -11.68 -11.39 -11.00
N ASP A 200 -10.42 -11.57 -11.44
CA ASP A 200 -9.28 -10.63 -11.28
C ASP A 200 -9.55 -9.22 -11.87
N SER A 201 -10.76 -8.99 -12.40
CA SER A 201 -11.15 -7.76 -13.08
C SER A 201 -11.56 -6.65 -12.10
N PHE A 202 -11.96 -6.96 -10.86
CA PHE A 202 -12.46 -5.97 -9.89
C PHE A 202 -11.84 -6.11 -8.50
N VAL A 203 -11.60 -4.97 -7.84
CA VAL A 203 -11.08 -4.91 -6.46
C VAL A 203 -12.03 -4.09 -5.58
N PRO A 204 -12.43 -4.59 -4.39
CA PRO A 204 -13.13 -3.79 -3.40
C PRO A 204 -12.16 -2.78 -2.76
N TRP A 205 -12.43 -1.49 -2.86
CA TRP A 205 -11.58 -0.45 -2.29
C TRP A 205 -12.39 0.66 -1.60
N ILE A 206 -11.72 1.38 -0.70
CA ILE A 206 -12.30 2.52 0.00
C ILE A 206 -12.43 3.67 -0.99
N CYS A 207 -13.64 4.21 -1.11
CA CYS A 207 -14.01 5.18 -2.14
C CYS A 207 -14.20 6.61 -1.60
N ILE A 208 -13.56 6.92 -0.48
CA ILE A 208 -13.57 8.24 0.15
C ILE A 208 -12.14 8.70 0.47
N ASP A 209 -11.82 9.95 0.13
CA ASP A 209 -10.59 10.62 0.56
C ASP A 209 -10.80 11.18 1.98
N PRO A 210 -10.08 10.68 3.00
CA PRO A 210 -10.23 11.19 4.37
C PRO A 210 -9.74 12.64 4.55
N LEU A 211 -8.90 13.17 3.65
CA LEU A 211 -8.46 14.57 3.68
C LEU A 211 -9.54 15.52 3.18
N LYS A 212 -10.38 15.07 2.26
CA LYS A 212 -11.45 15.84 1.65
C LYS A 212 -12.69 14.94 1.43
N PRO A 213 -13.36 14.53 2.51
CA PRO A 213 -14.43 13.55 2.41
C PRO A 213 -15.63 14.12 1.66
N ASP A 214 -16.12 13.39 0.66
CA ASP A 214 -17.37 13.69 -0.04
C ASP A 214 -18.56 13.23 0.82
N LEU A 215 -18.98 14.12 1.71
CA LEU A 215 -20.03 13.86 2.68
C LEU A 215 -21.45 14.00 2.10
N ASP A 216 -21.57 14.44 0.84
CA ASP A 216 -22.85 14.49 0.13
C ASP A 216 -23.19 13.10 -0.41
N ASN A 217 -22.20 12.41 -1.00
CA ASN A 217 -22.36 11.04 -1.46
C ASN A 217 -22.17 9.98 -0.35
N TYR A 218 -21.35 10.27 0.67
CA TYR A 218 -21.06 9.34 1.78
C TYR A 218 -21.33 9.98 3.16
N PRO A 219 -22.59 10.36 3.47
CA PRO A 219 -22.92 11.11 4.68
C PRO A 219 -22.65 10.35 5.98
N LEU A 220 -22.62 9.01 5.94
CA LEU A 220 -22.34 8.17 7.10
C LEU A 220 -20.89 8.30 7.61
N PHE A 221 -19.95 8.70 6.74
CA PHE A 221 -18.55 8.89 7.13
C PHE A 221 -18.37 9.96 8.21
N LYS A 222 -19.33 10.89 8.37
CA LYS A 222 -19.37 11.86 9.49
C LYS A 222 -19.38 11.21 10.88
N LYS A 223 -19.77 9.93 10.95
CA LYS A 223 -19.84 9.17 12.20
C LYS A 223 -18.55 8.43 12.53
N ALA A 224 -17.57 8.43 11.62
CA ALA A 224 -16.27 7.84 11.85
C ALA A 224 -15.43 8.67 12.83
N HIS A 225 -14.44 8.04 13.45
CA HIS A 225 -13.65 8.56 14.57
C HIS A 225 -12.16 8.60 14.18
N PRO A 226 -11.75 9.52 13.29
CA PRO A 226 -10.36 9.60 12.84
C PRO A 226 -9.43 10.02 13.97
N VAL A 227 -8.28 9.33 14.05
CA VAL A 227 -7.14 9.71 14.88
C VAL A 227 -6.01 10.15 13.95
N THR A 228 -5.45 11.33 14.17
CA THR A 228 -4.30 11.82 13.38
C THR A 228 -3.03 11.70 14.20
N VAL A 229 -1.99 11.11 13.61
CA VAL A 229 -0.70 10.90 14.27
C VAL A 229 0.42 11.35 13.33
N ARG A 230 1.37 12.13 13.84
CA ARG A 230 2.65 12.36 13.19
C ARG A 230 3.69 11.47 13.85
N VAL A 231 4.48 10.77 13.04
CA VAL A 231 5.65 9.98 13.46
C VAL A 231 6.88 10.70 12.94
N GLU A 232 7.73 11.19 13.85
CA GLU A 232 8.95 11.93 13.49
C GLU A 232 10.17 10.99 13.42
N ALA A 233 11.27 11.48 12.85
CA ALA A 233 12.51 10.73 12.79
C ALA A 233 12.98 10.28 14.19
N GLY A 234 13.22 8.98 14.33
CA GLY A 234 13.58 8.34 15.59
C GLY A 234 12.40 7.71 16.33
N ASP A 235 11.16 8.02 15.94
CA ASP A 235 9.96 7.41 16.52
C ASP A 235 9.52 6.15 15.78
N ALA A 236 8.76 5.32 16.48
CA ALA A 236 8.05 4.17 15.94
C ALA A 236 6.56 4.25 16.28
N LEU A 237 5.72 3.92 15.30
CA LEU A 237 4.28 3.71 15.48
C LEU A 237 3.99 2.22 15.43
N TYR A 238 3.36 1.69 16.49
CA TYR A 238 2.62 0.44 16.37
C TYR A 238 1.26 0.73 15.75
N LEU A 239 1.07 0.26 14.52
CA LEU A 239 -0.18 0.29 13.77
C LEU A 239 -0.81 -1.11 13.85
N PRO A 240 -1.87 -1.31 14.65
CA PRO A 240 -2.44 -2.63 14.88
C PRO A 240 -3.11 -3.19 13.63
N SER A 241 -3.17 -4.52 13.56
CA SER A 241 -3.85 -5.22 12.46
C SER A 241 -5.29 -4.73 12.25
N LEU A 242 -5.70 -4.70 10.97
CA LEU A 242 -7.02 -4.28 10.48
C LEU A 242 -7.35 -2.79 10.67
N TRP A 243 -6.49 -1.96 11.26
CA TRP A 243 -6.72 -0.52 11.33
C TRP A 243 -6.65 0.10 9.95
N TYR A 244 -7.67 0.90 9.64
CA TYR A 244 -7.65 1.69 8.41
C TYR A 244 -6.66 2.83 8.58
N HIS A 245 -5.82 3.04 7.58
CA HIS A 245 -4.82 4.07 7.63
C HIS A 245 -4.60 4.71 6.26
N HIS A 246 -4.38 6.02 6.28
CA HIS A 246 -4.00 6.84 5.15
C HIS A 246 -2.72 7.58 5.52
N VAL A 247 -1.74 7.63 4.61
CA VAL A 247 -0.38 8.06 4.94
C VAL A 247 0.11 9.15 4.00
N ARG A 248 0.62 10.23 4.58
CA ARG A 248 1.42 11.28 3.92
C ARG A 248 2.82 11.32 4.52
N GLN A 249 3.74 12.00 3.85
CA GLN A 249 5.13 12.08 4.29
C GLN A 249 5.76 13.44 3.97
N SER A 250 6.84 13.77 4.68
CA SER A 250 7.74 14.84 4.26
C SER A 250 8.50 14.45 2.99
N HIS A 251 9.05 15.44 2.27
CA HIS A 251 9.82 15.17 1.06
C HIS A 251 11.08 14.36 1.39
N ALA A 252 11.38 13.34 0.58
CA ALA A 252 12.48 12.40 0.79
C ALA A 252 12.47 11.75 2.19
N CYS A 253 11.28 11.51 2.75
CA CYS A 253 11.11 10.74 3.98
C CYS A 253 11.70 9.34 3.80
N ILE A 254 12.41 8.84 4.82
CA ILE A 254 12.92 7.47 4.88
C ILE A 254 12.26 6.79 6.07
N ALA A 255 11.58 5.68 5.83
CA ALA A 255 10.99 4.86 6.88
C ALA A 255 11.23 3.37 6.61
N VAL A 256 11.21 2.58 7.68
CA VAL A 256 11.28 1.12 7.62
C VAL A 256 10.11 0.59 8.44
N ASN A 257 9.41 -0.40 7.91
CA ASN A 257 8.34 -1.06 8.67
C ASN A 257 8.55 -2.56 8.73
N TYR A 258 8.07 -3.15 9.82
CA TYR A 258 8.13 -4.58 10.11
C TYR A 258 6.70 -5.11 10.18
N TRP A 259 6.35 -6.05 9.31
CA TRP A 259 5.06 -6.71 9.31
C TRP A 259 5.17 -8.07 10.00
N TYR A 260 4.34 -8.26 11.00
CA TYR A 260 4.13 -9.54 11.67
C TYR A 260 2.73 -10.01 11.32
N ASP A 261 2.56 -11.27 10.93
CA ASP A 261 1.24 -11.83 10.64
C ASP A 261 0.30 -11.63 11.85
N MET A 262 -0.96 -11.27 11.57
CA MET A 262 -1.92 -11.10 12.64
C MET A 262 -2.33 -12.45 13.21
N GLN A 263 -2.69 -12.46 14.50
CA GLN A 263 -3.38 -13.62 15.04
C GLN A 263 -4.84 -13.63 14.57
N TYR A 264 -5.20 -14.64 13.77
CA TYR A 264 -6.58 -14.89 13.31
C TYR A 264 -7.49 -15.43 14.44
N ASP A 265 -7.70 -14.59 15.45
CA ASP A 265 -8.45 -14.92 16.65
C ASP A 265 -9.90 -14.39 16.60
N ILE A 266 -10.54 -14.27 17.77
CA ILE A 266 -11.91 -13.79 17.89
C ILE A 266 -12.09 -12.36 17.34
N LYS A 267 -11.05 -11.51 17.36
CA LYS A 267 -11.11 -10.15 16.81
C LYS A 267 -11.27 -10.18 15.30
N TYR A 268 -10.54 -11.06 14.62
CA TYR A 268 -10.70 -11.29 13.19
C TYR A 268 -12.11 -11.80 12.87
N ALA A 269 -12.60 -12.80 13.61
CA ALA A 269 -13.95 -13.32 13.41
C ALA A 269 -15.03 -12.24 13.58
N TYR A 270 -14.90 -11.36 14.57
CA TYR A 270 -15.81 -10.22 14.75
C TYR A 270 -15.69 -9.19 13.62
N SER A 271 -14.48 -8.90 13.14
CA SER A 271 -14.26 -8.02 11.99
C SER A 271 -14.97 -8.55 10.74
N GLN A 272 -14.82 -9.85 10.46
CA GLN A 272 -15.49 -10.49 9.32
C GLN A 272 -17.02 -10.51 9.46
N LEU A 273 -17.53 -10.67 10.69
CA LEU A 273 -18.96 -10.54 10.96
C LEU A 273 -19.46 -9.12 10.67
N ILE A 274 -18.74 -8.07 11.11
CA ILE A 274 -19.09 -6.67 10.84
C ILE A 274 -19.09 -6.42 9.32
N GLU A 275 -18.06 -6.86 8.61
CA GLU A 275 -17.96 -6.77 7.15
C GLU A 275 -19.18 -7.39 6.45
N ALA A 276 -19.56 -8.60 6.86
CA ALA A 276 -20.71 -9.30 6.28
C ALA A 276 -22.05 -8.61 6.58
N LEU A 277 -22.22 -8.08 7.79
CA LEU A 277 -23.43 -7.36 8.19
C LEU A 277 -23.58 -6.05 7.42
N VAL A 278 -22.50 -5.28 7.24
CA VAL A 278 -22.53 -4.03 6.47
C VAL A 278 -22.90 -4.30 5.02
N LYS A 279 -22.25 -5.28 4.36
CA LYS A 279 -22.59 -5.69 2.99
C LYS A 279 -24.07 -6.09 2.84
N LYS A 280 -24.62 -6.78 3.85
CA LYS A 280 -26.04 -7.16 3.86
C LYS A 280 -26.97 -5.95 4.01
N CYS A 281 -26.64 -5.00 4.88
CA CYS A 281 -27.42 -3.77 5.02
C CYS A 281 -27.45 -2.95 3.73
N ASP A 282 -26.30 -2.82 3.06
CA ASP A 282 -26.17 -2.07 1.80
C ASP A 282 -27.01 -2.67 0.66
N THR A 283 -27.12 -4.01 0.60
CA THR A 283 -27.93 -4.72 -0.41
C THR A 283 -29.43 -4.74 -0.12
N THR A 284 -29.84 -4.53 1.13
CA THR A 284 -31.26 -4.46 1.52
C THR A 284 -31.83 -3.04 1.50
N GLY A 285 -31.00 -2.01 1.31
CA GLY A 285 -31.36 -0.59 1.33
C GLY A 285 -31.67 0.04 -0.03
N SER A 286 -31.68 -0.74 -1.11
CA SER A 286 -32.04 -0.31 -2.48
C SER A 286 -33.45 -0.72 -2.88
#